data_AF-W0R9A0-F1
#
_entry.id   AF-W0R9A0-F1
#
_cell.length_a   1.000
_cell.length_b   1.000
_cell.length_c   1.000
_cell.angle_alpha   90.00
_cell.angle_beta   90.00
_cell.angle_gamma   90.00
#
_symmetry.space_group_name_H-M   'P 1'
#
loop_
_entity.id
_entity.type
_entity.pdbx_description
1 polymer ?
#
loop_
_entity_poly.entity_id
_entity_poly.type
_entity_poly.pdbx_seq_one_letter_code
_entity_poly.pdbx_strand_id
1 'polypeptide(L)' 'MDGKRYVVLECQFSREWQVAMESRGTVTNGEAIEICQYWVKYKGVKPEQLKIVEVPDIINGEGK' A
#
# COMPACT_ATOMS: atom_id res chain seq x y z
N MET A 1 15.20 6.74 -5.88
CA MET A 1 13.90 6.10 -6.20
C MET A 1 14.14 5.14 -7.34
N ASP A 2 13.59 3.93 -7.27
CA ASP A 2 13.76 2.85 -8.26
C ASP A 2 12.89 3.01 -9.53
N GLY A 3 12.11 4.08 -9.61
CA GLY A 3 11.18 4.36 -10.72
C GLY A 3 9.94 3.46 -10.72
N LYS A 4 9.79 2.59 -9.71
CA LYS A 4 8.67 1.67 -9.56
C LYS A 4 7.59 2.27 -8.68
N ARG A 5 6.38 1.71 -8.81
CA ARG A 5 5.19 2.15 -8.10
C ARG A 5 4.61 0.99 -7.31
N TYR A 6 4.11 1.28 -6.13
CA TYR A 6 3.65 0.28 -5.18
C TYR A 6 2.29 0.64 -4.61
N VAL A 7 1.57 -0.37 -4.14
CA VAL A 7 0.41 -0.23 -3.25
C VAL A 7 0.63 -1.12 -2.03
N VAL A 8 0.03 -0.74 -0.91
CA VAL A 8 0.02 -1.56 0.31
C VAL A 8 -1.35 -2.20 0.41
N LEU A 9 -1.40 -3.52 0.45
CA LEU A 9 -2.61 -4.27 0.76
C LEU A 9 -2.67 -4.57 2.25
N GLU A 10 -3.86 -4.50 2.82
CA GLU A 10 -4.15 -4.76 4.23
C GLU A 10 -5.35 -5.72 4.37
N CYS A 11 -5.43 -6.38 5.53
CA CYS A 11 -6.46 -7.37 5.87
C CYS A 11 -6.89 -7.20 7.35
N GLN A 12 -7.20 -5.96 7.75
CA GLN A 12 -7.48 -5.58 9.14
C GLN A 12 -8.84 -6.10 9.64
N PHE A 13 -9.86 -6.20 8.77
CA PHE A 13 -11.26 -6.42 9.21
C PHE A 13 -11.94 -7.69 8.70
N SER A 14 -11.40 -8.42 7.72
CA SER A 14 -12.03 -9.66 7.21
C SER A 14 -11.13 -10.32 6.15
N ARG A 15 -11.44 -11.57 5.78
CA ARG A 15 -10.70 -12.52 4.91
C ARG A 15 -10.31 -12.02 3.50
N GLU A 16 -10.42 -10.74 3.21
CA GLU A 16 -10.19 -10.14 1.90
C GLU A 16 -9.14 -9.04 2.00
N TRP A 17 -8.27 -8.98 1.01
CA TRP A 17 -7.23 -7.96 0.91
C TRP A 17 -7.79 -6.68 0.28
N GLN A 18 -7.54 -5.53 0.91
CA GLN A 18 -7.93 -4.22 0.40
C GLN A 18 -6.70 -3.29 0.30
N VAL A 19 -6.79 -2.23 -0.49
CA VAL A 19 -5.72 -1.22 -0.57
C VAL A 19 -5.77 -0.37 0.69
N ALA A 20 -4.65 -0.28 1.41
CA ALA A 20 -4.51 0.55 2.59
C ALA A 20 -4.84 2.00 2.25
N MET A 21 -5.56 2.69 3.14
CA MET A 21 -6.10 4.03 2.89
C MET A 21 -5.03 5.06 2.55
N GLU A 22 -3.85 4.93 3.17
CA GLU A 22 -2.67 5.76 2.96
C GLU A 22 -1.98 5.48 1.60
N SER A 23 -2.41 4.43 0.88
CA SER A 23 -2.04 4.11 -0.50
C SER A 23 -3.22 4.24 -1.47
N ARG A 24 -4.12 5.22 -1.26
CA ARG A 24 -5.21 5.54 -2.21
C ARG A 24 -4.74 5.94 -3.62
N GLY A 25 -3.44 6.12 -3.82
CA GLY A 25 -2.76 6.09 -5.12
C GLY A 25 -1.51 5.20 -5.05
N THR A 26 -0.69 5.24 -6.08
CA THR A 26 0.61 4.56 -6.05
C THR A 26 1.59 5.32 -5.17
N VAL A 27 2.51 4.59 -4.54
CA VAL A 27 3.56 5.14 -3.69
C VAL A 27 4.92 4.60 -4.12
N THR A 28 5.99 5.22 -3.66
CA THR A 28 7.34 4.69 -3.79
C THR A 28 7.58 3.56 -2.80
N ASN A 29 8.67 2.79 -2.98
CA ASN A 29 8.99 1.69 -2.09
C ASN A 29 9.20 2.16 -0.63
N GLY A 30 9.87 3.30 -0.42
CA GLY A 30 10.10 3.87 0.90
C GLY A 30 8.80 4.23 1.61
N GLU A 31 7.89 4.93 0.91
CA GLU A 31 6.56 5.27 1.43
C GLU A 31 5.73 4.01 1.76
N ALA A 32 5.80 2.96 0.92
CA ALA A 32 5.12 1.70 1.20
C ALA A 32 5.63 1.04 2.50
N ILE A 33 6.94 1.10 2.77
CA ILE A 33 7.54 0.61 4.02
C ILE A 33 7.05 1.45 5.22
N GLU A 34 7.01 2.78 5.08
CA GLU A 34 6.52 3.68 6.13
C GLU A 34 5.04 3.43 6.46
N ILE A 35 4.20 3.20 5.44
CA ILE A 35 2.80 2.81 5.63
C ILE A 35 2.72 1.50 6.42
N CYS A 36 3.50 0.48 6.05
CA CYS A 36 3.51 -0.80 6.79
C CYS A 36 3.90 -0.60 8.27
N GLN A 37 4.93 0.22 8.55
CA GLN A 37 5.36 0.53 9.91
C GLN A 37 4.27 1.27 10.70
N TYR A 38 3.60 2.25 10.07
CA TYR A 38 2.48 2.98 10.67
C TYR A 38 1.33 2.02 11.04
N TRP A 39 0.96 1.12 10.13
CA TRP A 39 -0.12 0.17 10.34
C TRP A 39 0.18 -0.81 11.48
N VAL A 40 1.39 -1.38 11.51
CA VAL A 40 1.80 -2.26 12.63
C VAL A 40 1.79 -1.51 13.96
N LYS A 41 2.31 -0.28 13.99
CA LYS A 41 2.47 0.48 15.23
C LYS A 41 1.16 1.04 15.79
N TYR A 42 0.23 1.46 14.92
CA TYR A 42 -0.94 2.25 15.32
C TYR A 42 -2.29 1.62 14.99
N LYS A 43 -2.35 0.65 14.07
CA LYS A 43 -3.61 0.00 13.64
C LYS A 43 -3.77 -1.42 14.19
N GLY A 44 -2.74 -1.95 14.86
CA GLY A 44 -2.78 -3.25 15.52
C GLY A 44 -2.84 -4.44 14.54
N VAL A 45 -2.47 -4.24 13.28
CA VAL A 45 -2.31 -5.34 12.31
C VAL A 45 -0.95 -5.99 12.46
N LYS A 46 -0.87 -7.29 12.19
CA LYS A 46 0.41 -7.98 12.13
C LYS A 46 1.08 -7.79 10.77
N PRO A 47 2.42 -7.89 10.68
CA PRO A 47 3.12 -7.83 9.40
C PRO A 47 2.59 -8.83 8.36
N GLU A 48 2.11 -10.01 8.78
CA GLU A 48 1.54 -11.01 7.84
C GLU A 48 0.24 -10.55 7.18
N GLN A 49 -0.44 -9.57 7.77
CA GLN A 49 -1.69 -8.98 7.27
C GLN A 49 -1.46 -7.77 6.36
N LEU A 50 -0.20 -7.52 5.99
CA LEU A 50 0.21 -6.43 5.09
C LEU A 50 0.99 -7.00 3.91
N LYS A 51 0.80 -6.42 2.73
CA LYS A 51 1.55 -6.82 1.53
C LYS A 51 1.86 -5.63 0.64
N ILE A 52 3.14 -5.43 0.37
CA ILE A 52 3.58 -4.45 -0.63
C ILE A 52 3.54 -5.13 -2.01
N VAL A 53 2.85 -4.50 -2.95
CA VAL A 53 2.70 -5.01 -4.32
C VAL A 53 3.20 -3.95 -5.29
N GLU A 54 4.16 -4.33 -6.14
CA GLU A 54 4.59 -3.51 -7.27
C GLU A 54 3.45 -3.47 -8.31
N VAL A 55 3.13 -2.27 -8.79
CA VAL A 55 2.08 -2.03 -9.77
C VAL A 55 2.61 -1.15 -10.90
N PRO A 56 2.05 -1.28 -12.12
CA PRO A 56 2.39 -0.36 -13.21
C PRO A 56 1.98 1.07 -12.83
N ASP A 57 2.72 2.06 -13.34
CA ASP A 57 2.40 3.47 -13.14
C ASP A 57 1.23 3.90 -14.02
N ILE A 58 0.02 3.52 -13.60
CA ILE A 58 -1.23 3.73 -14.35
C ILE A 58 -2.00 4.97 -13.91
N ILE A 59 -1.48 5.75 -12.94
CA ILE A 59 -2.16 6.96 -12.42
C ILE A 59 -1.97 8.19 -13.32
N ASN A 60 -1.31 8.05 -14.47
CA ASN A 60 -1.47 9.00 -15.58
C ASN A 60 -2.72 8.70 -16.43
N GLY A 61 -3.83 8.40 -15.75
CA GLY A 61 -5.15 8.42 -16.36
C GLY A 61 -5.62 9.86 -16.51
N GLU A 62 -5.09 10.58 -17.49
CA GLU A 62 -5.81 11.69 -18.14
C GLU A 62 -7.06 11.08 -18.81
N GLY A 63 -8.05 10.79 -17.97
CA GLY A 63 -9.45 10.63 -18.36
C GLY A 63 -10.14 11.98 -18.21
N LYS A 64 -9.62 13.01 -18.89
CA LYS A 64 -10.34 14.18 -19.42
C LYS A 64 -9.39 15.11 -20.16
#